data_AF-A0A3B8Y1G8-F1
#
_entry.id   AF-A0A3B8Y1G8-F1
#
_cell.length_a   1.000
_cell.length_b   1.000
_cell.length_c   1.000
_cell.angle_alpha   90.00
_cell.angle_beta   90.00
_cell.angle_gamma   90.00
#
_symmetry.space_group_name_H-M   'P 1'
#
loop_
_entity.id
_entity.type
_entity.pdbx_description
1 polymer ?
#
loop_
_entity_poly.entity_id
_entity_poly.type
_entity_poly.pdbx_seq_one_letter_code
_entity_poly.pdbx_strand_id
1 'polypeptide(L)'
;IPWADGSNAELPPPQRDKQQLFDVWTTHTQHCRVCQDALKNINRATIFAYIGAVVCLTLGIIIDARTVAMTVASQTPEATGSWLTMAPSGGFWVAIAGAIILGLGGYLLKKLSRLFYVYEFEHSHND
;
A
#
# COMPACT_ATOMS: atom_id res chain seq x y z
N ILE A 1 -29.07 6.50 -20.44
CA ILE A 1 -30.34 7.24 -20.55
C ILE A 1 -30.30 7.94 -21.90
N PRO A 2 -31.21 7.63 -22.84
CA PRO A 2 -31.28 8.39 -24.10
C PRO A 2 -31.55 9.86 -23.78
N TRP A 3 -31.02 10.77 -24.60
CA TRP A 3 -31.34 12.19 -24.49
C TRP A 3 -32.86 12.37 -24.59
N ALA A 4 -33.42 13.35 -23.88
CA ALA A 4 -34.86 13.61 -23.91
C ALA A 4 -35.32 14.04 -25.32
N ASP A 5 -36.56 13.76 -25.68
CA ASP A 5 -37.11 14.20 -26.97
C ASP A 5 -37.03 15.74 -27.09
N GLY A 6 -36.53 16.25 -28.22
CA GLY A 6 -36.25 17.67 -28.43
C GLY A 6 -34.85 18.13 -27.99
N SER A 7 -33.98 17.23 -27.54
CA SER A 7 -32.57 17.53 -27.29
C SER A 7 -31.83 17.87 -28.59
N ASN A 8 -30.83 18.77 -28.52
CA ASN A 8 -30.04 19.16 -29.69
C ASN A 8 -29.44 17.92 -30.38
N ALA A 9 -29.70 17.76 -31.68
CA ALA A 9 -29.23 16.65 -32.50
C ALA A 9 -27.69 16.60 -32.64
N GLU A 10 -27.00 17.70 -32.30
CA GLU A 10 -25.54 17.79 -32.29
C GLU A 10 -24.90 17.23 -31.01
N LEU A 11 -25.69 16.79 -30.03
CA LEU A 11 -25.15 16.19 -28.81
C LEU A 11 -24.41 14.88 -29.13
N PRO A 12 -23.22 14.67 -28.54
CA PRO A 12 -22.52 13.41 -28.71
C PRO A 12 -23.37 12.25 -28.14
N PRO A 13 -23.19 11.03 -28.68
CA PRO A 13 -23.86 9.86 -28.15
C PRO A 13 -23.50 9.69 -26.66
N PRO A 14 -24.43 9.21 -25.81
CA PRO A 14 -24.15 9.01 -24.40
C PRO A 14 -22.93 8.09 -24.20
N GLN A 15 -21.89 8.58 -23.52
CA GLN A 15 -20.74 7.77 -23.16
C GLN A 15 -21.18 6.70 -22.16
N ARG A 16 -21.01 5.42 -22.51
CA ARG A 16 -21.41 4.29 -21.66
C ARG A 16 -20.23 3.66 -20.93
N ASP A 17 -19.02 3.95 -21.37
CA ASP A 17 -17.81 3.46 -20.72
C ASP A 17 -17.54 4.26 -19.44
N LYS A 18 -17.72 3.60 -18.28
CA LYS A 18 -17.48 4.18 -16.96
C LYS A 18 -16.03 4.68 -16.83
N GLN A 19 -15.06 3.98 -17.42
CA GLN A 19 -13.65 4.39 -17.29
C GLN A 19 -13.39 5.73 -17.98
N GLN A 20 -14.04 6.00 -19.11
CA GLN A 20 -13.94 7.28 -19.80
C GLN A 20 -14.74 8.39 -19.11
N LEU A 21 -15.90 8.05 -18.54
CA LEU A 21 -16.71 9.02 -17.79
C LEU A 21 -15.99 9.52 -16.53
N PHE A 22 -15.22 8.65 -15.89
CA PHE A 22 -14.51 8.95 -14.63
C PHE A 22 -12.99 9.04 -14.81
N ASP A 23 -12.53 9.32 -16.03
CA ASP A 23 -11.13 9.58 -16.32
C ASP A 23 -10.71 10.93 -15.75
N VAL A 24 -10.25 10.92 -14.50
CA VAL A 24 -9.72 12.11 -13.81
C VAL A 24 -8.34 12.48 -14.37
N TRP A 25 -7.61 11.50 -14.91
CA TRP A 25 -6.29 11.73 -15.46
C TRP A 25 -6.33 12.72 -16.61
N THR A 26 -7.10 12.41 -17.66
CA THR A 26 -7.10 13.24 -18.87
C THR A 26 -7.84 14.56 -18.69
N THR A 27 -8.88 14.57 -17.85
CA THR A 27 -9.71 15.75 -17.61
C THR A 27 -9.07 16.77 -16.66
N HIS A 28 -8.20 16.34 -15.74
CA HIS A 28 -7.61 17.24 -14.75
C HIS A 28 -6.15 16.93 -14.40
N THR A 29 -5.86 15.72 -13.89
CA THR A 29 -4.58 15.41 -13.25
C THR A 29 -3.38 15.65 -14.18
N GLN A 30 -3.49 15.31 -15.46
CA GLN A 30 -2.37 15.43 -16.41
C GLN A 30 -1.95 16.88 -16.70
N HIS A 31 -2.85 17.85 -16.47
CA HIS A 31 -2.59 19.27 -16.72
C HIS A 31 -2.43 20.08 -15.42
N CYS A 32 -2.70 19.48 -14.27
CA CYS A 32 -2.59 20.15 -12.98
C CYS A 32 -1.28 19.79 -12.26
N ARG A 33 -0.36 20.76 -12.18
CA ARG A 33 0.94 20.58 -11.52
C ARG A 33 0.82 20.13 -10.07
N VAL A 34 -0.11 20.71 -9.31
CA VAL A 34 -0.33 20.36 -7.89
C VAL A 34 -0.72 18.90 -7.74
N CYS A 35 -1.63 18.40 -8.60
CA CYS A 35 -2.05 17.01 -8.58
C CYS A 35 -0.92 16.06 -9.01
N GLN A 36 -0.11 16.44 -10.00
CA GLN A 36 1.05 15.65 -10.41
C GLN A 36 2.12 15.57 -9.31
N ASP A 37 2.41 16.69 -8.65
CA ASP A 37 3.37 16.74 -7.55
C ASP A 37 2.88 15.90 -6.36
N ALA A 38 1.59 15.98 -6.04
CA ALA A 38 0.96 15.11 -5.03
C ALA A 38 1.07 13.62 -5.40
N LEU A 39 0.70 13.24 -6.63
CA LEU A 39 0.79 11.87 -7.11
C LEU A 39 2.23 11.34 -7.07
N LYS A 40 3.20 12.15 -7.49
CA LYS A 40 4.63 11.80 -7.43
C LYS A 40 5.09 11.57 -6.00
N ASN A 41 4.66 12.41 -5.06
CA ASN A 41 4.98 12.26 -3.64
C ASN A 41 4.34 11.01 -3.05
N ILE A 42 3.07 10.71 -3.38
CA ILE A 42 2.39 9.47 -2.95
C ILE A 42 3.11 8.24 -3.50
N ASN A 43 3.52 8.25 -4.77
CA ASN A 43 4.27 7.15 -5.37
C ASN A 43 5.64 6.95 -4.70
N ARG A 44 6.36 8.04 -4.41
CA ARG A 44 7.61 7.98 -3.65
C ARG A 44 7.40 7.41 -2.24
N ALA A 45 6.40 7.93 -1.53
CA ALA A 45 6.05 7.46 -0.19
C ALA A 45 5.68 5.96 -0.19
N THR A 46 4.96 5.50 -1.23
CA THR A 46 4.62 4.09 -1.42
C THR A 46 5.88 3.22 -1.55
N ILE A 47 6.84 3.65 -2.37
CA ILE A 47 8.11 2.94 -2.56
C ILE A 47 8.89 2.89 -1.23
N PHE A 48 9.02 4.04 -0.55
CA PHE A 48 9.71 4.10 0.74
C PHE A 48 9.04 3.23 1.81
N ALA A 49 7.71 3.15 1.83
CA ALA A 49 6.98 2.29 2.74
C ALA A 49 7.32 0.81 2.49
N TYR A 50 7.32 0.34 1.25
CA TYR A 50 7.68 -1.05 0.95
C TYR A 50 9.16 -1.35 1.22
N ILE A 51 10.07 -0.45 0.87
CA ILE A 51 11.50 -0.60 1.21
C ILE A 51 11.66 -0.67 2.74
N GLY A 52 11.02 0.24 3.47
CA GLY A 52 11.02 0.25 4.93
C GLY A 52 10.48 -1.06 5.50
N ALA A 53 9.42 -1.63 4.93
CA ALA A 53 8.89 -2.92 5.37
C ALA A 53 9.91 -4.05 5.21
N VAL A 54 10.60 -4.12 4.07
CA VAL A 54 11.66 -5.11 3.83
C VAL A 54 12.83 -4.91 4.80
N VAL A 55 13.24 -3.66 5.03
CA VAL A 55 14.29 -3.33 6.00
C VAL A 55 13.88 -3.75 7.42
N CYS A 56 12.64 -3.48 7.84
CA CYS A 56 12.14 -3.95 9.13
C CYS A 56 12.21 -5.48 9.25
N LEU A 57 11.74 -6.23 8.24
CA LEU A 57 11.80 -7.70 8.28
C LEU A 57 13.23 -8.22 8.39
N THR A 58 14.15 -7.67 7.59
CA THR A 58 15.56 -8.09 7.61
C THR A 58 16.22 -7.77 8.95
N LEU A 59 15.99 -6.59 9.52
CA LEU A 59 16.48 -6.24 10.86
C LEU A 59 15.87 -7.12 11.94
N GLY A 60 14.58 -7.45 11.85
CA GLY A 60 13.92 -8.36 12.78
C GLY A 60 14.60 -9.72 12.84
N ILE A 61 14.90 -10.31 11.68
CA ILE A 61 15.63 -11.59 11.57
C ILE A 61 17.04 -11.47 12.16
N ILE A 62 17.76 -10.39 11.85
CA ILE A 62 19.14 -10.18 12.35
C ILE A 62 19.15 -10.06 13.88
N ILE A 63 18.23 -9.28 14.44
CA ILE A 63 18.11 -9.11 15.89
C ILE A 63 17.81 -10.45 16.55
N ASP A 64 16.82 -11.18 16.01
CA ASP A 64 16.42 -12.47 16.56
C ASP A 64 17.56 -13.49 16.53
N ALA A 65 18.22 -13.64 15.37
CA ALA A 65 19.37 -14.52 15.21
C ALA A 65 20.50 -14.18 16.19
N ARG A 66 20.76 -12.89 16.42
CA ARG A 66 21.75 -12.46 17.43
C ARG A 66 21.33 -12.83 18.85
N THR A 67 20.06 -12.65 19.20
CA THR A 67 19.57 -13.01 20.55
C THR A 67 19.64 -14.52 20.80
N VAL A 68 19.29 -15.35 19.82
CA VAL A 68 19.41 -16.81 19.92
C VAL A 68 20.88 -17.21 20.04
N ALA A 69 21.77 -16.65 19.23
CA ALA A 69 23.20 -16.95 19.28
C ALA A 69 23.82 -16.61 20.64
N MET A 70 23.50 -15.45 21.22
CA MET A 70 23.97 -15.08 22.56
C MET A 70 23.43 -16.00 23.64
N THR A 71 22.14 -16.38 23.55
CA THR A 71 21.52 -17.25 24.56
C THR A 71 22.16 -18.65 24.54
N VAL A 72 22.38 -19.22 23.36
CA VAL A 72 23.08 -20.52 23.22
C VAL A 72 24.53 -20.42 23.70
N ALA A 73 25.24 -19.34 23.37
CA ALA A 73 26.63 -19.14 23.80
C ALA A 73 26.77 -18.98 25.33
N SER A 74 25.72 -18.54 26.03
CA SER A 74 25.70 -18.39 27.49
C SER A 74 25.32 -19.66 28.26
N GLN A 75 24.82 -20.70 27.57
CA GLN A 75 24.37 -21.94 28.22
C GLN A 75 25.49 -22.98 28.30
N THR A 76 25.46 -23.79 29.35
CA THR A 76 26.32 -24.97 29.45
C THR A 76 25.85 -26.05 28.46
N PRO A 77 26.75 -26.93 27.97
CA PRO A 77 26.42 -27.95 26.97
C PRO A 77 25.29 -28.90 27.38
N GLU A 78 25.04 -29.06 28.68
CA GLU A 78 24.00 -29.94 29.23
C GLU A 78 22.61 -29.28 29.29
N ALA A 79 22.55 -27.95 29.19
CA ALA A 79 21.31 -27.16 29.23
C ALA A 79 20.84 -26.70 27.83
N THR A 80 21.56 -27.09 26.76
CA THR A 80 21.25 -26.66 25.40
C THR A 80 20.04 -27.43 24.86
N GLY A 81 18.85 -26.91 25.12
CA GLY A 81 17.60 -27.40 24.54
C GLY A 81 17.51 -27.18 23.03
N SER A 82 16.42 -27.64 22.41
CA SER A 82 16.19 -27.44 20.97
C SER A 82 15.97 -25.96 20.64
N TRP A 83 16.78 -25.40 19.74
CA TRP A 83 16.68 -24.02 19.25
C TRP A 83 15.31 -23.70 18.63
N LEU A 84 14.59 -24.72 18.12
CA LEU A 84 13.23 -24.58 17.59
C LEU A 84 12.17 -24.25 18.64
N THR A 85 12.48 -24.47 19.93
CA THR A 85 11.58 -24.15 21.05
C THR A 85 11.84 -22.77 21.64
N MET A 86 12.88 -22.07 21.17
CA MET A 86 13.24 -20.76 21.67
C MET A 86 12.30 -19.71 21.08
N ALA A 87 11.59 -18.98 21.93
CA ALA A 87 10.67 -17.94 21.50
C ALA A 87 11.43 -16.77 20.86
N PRO A 88 10.93 -16.18 19.76
CA PRO A 88 11.53 -14.99 19.16
C PRO A 88 11.58 -13.82 20.15
N SER A 89 12.62 -13.02 20.02
CA SER A 89 12.86 -11.83 20.84
C SER A 89 11.77 -10.76 20.67
N GLY A 90 11.60 -9.90 21.67
CA GLY A 90 10.68 -8.76 21.57
C GLY A 90 10.99 -7.84 20.37
N GLY A 91 12.27 -7.69 20.04
CA GLY A 91 12.72 -6.92 18.87
C GLY A 91 12.23 -7.50 17.54
N PHE A 92 12.16 -8.83 17.43
CA PHE A 92 11.57 -9.50 16.26
C PHE A 92 10.11 -9.10 16.07
N TRP A 93 9.28 -9.18 17.13
CA TRP A 93 7.86 -8.85 17.03
C TRP A 93 7.61 -7.37 16.72
N VAL A 94 8.39 -6.46 17.29
CA VAL A 94 8.34 -5.03 16.95
C VAL A 94 8.66 -4.81 15.47
N ALA A 95 9.69 -5.48 14.97
CA ALA A 95 10.08 -5.40 13.57
C ALA A 95 9.02 -5.97 12.62
N ILE A 96 8.38 -7.09 12.96
CA ILE A 96 7.24 -7.65 12.22
C ILE A 96 6.07 -6.67 12.21
N ALA A 97 5.69 -6.13 13.37
CA ALA A 97 4.60 -5.16 13.45
C ALA A 97 4.88 -3.91 12.60
N GLY A 98 6.11 -3.38 12.67
CA GLY A 98 6.54 -2.26 11.84
C GLY A 98 6.47 -2.57 10.34
N ALA A 99 6.91 -3.76 9.93
CA ALA A 99 6.83 -4.20 8.54
C ALA A 99 5.38 -4.31 8.04
N ILE A 100 4.47 -4.84 8.87
CA ILE A 100 3.04 -4.94 8.53
C ILE A 100 2.43 -3.55 8.37
N ILE A 101 2.70 -2.63 9.31
CA ILE A 101 2.18 -1.27 9.26
C ILE A 101 2.67 -0.55 7.99
N LEU A 102 3.97 -0.65 7.69
CA LEU A 102 4.55 -0.05 6.48
C LEU A 102 4.01 -0.69 5.21
N GLY A 103 3.85 -2.02 5.18
CA GLY A 103 3.26 -2.74 4.05
C GLY A 103 1.81 -2.33 3.79
N LEU A 104 0.98 -2.27 4.83
CA LEU A 104 -0.40 -1.80 4.74
C LEU A 104 -0.46 -0.33 4.35
N GLY A 105 0.40 0.51 4.91
CA GLY A 105 0.53 1.92 4.53
C GLY A 105 0.87 2.09 3.05
N GLY A 106 1.85 1.35 2.55
CA GLY A 106 2.19 1.32 1.12
C GLY A 106 1.04 0.84 0.23
N TYR A 107 0.27 -0.16 0.68
CA TYR A 107 -0.92 -0.63 -0.03
C TYR A 107 -2.00 0.46 -0.13
N LEU A 108 -2.29 1.13 0.99
CA LEU A 108 -3.29 2.20 1.05
C LEU A 108 -2.85 3.42 0.23
N LEU A 109 -1.57 3.79 0.25
CA LEU A 109 -1.03 4.85 -0.61
C LEU A 109 -1.14 4.50 -2.09
N LYS A 110 -0.91 3.24 -2.47
CA LYS A 110 -1.12 2.75 -3.84
C LYS A 110 -2.61 2.72 -4.24
N LYS A 111 -3.51 2.53 -3.27
CA LYS A 111 -4.96 2.65 -3.51
C LYS A 111 -5.33 4.12 -3.71
N LEU A 112 -4.81 5.01 -2.87
CA LEU A 112 -5.00 6.46 -2.98
C LEU A 112 -4.48 7.01 -4.32
N SER A 113 -3.31 6.54 -4.79
CA SER A 113 -2.74 6.97 -6.07
C SER A 113 -3.62 6.64 -7.27
N ARG A 114 -4.44 5.58 -7.19
CA ARG A 114 -5.36 5.21 -8.28
C ARG A 114 -6.50 6.22 -8.47
N LEU A 115 -6.90 6.94 -7.44
CA LEU A 115 -7.95 7.97 -7.52
C LEU A 115 -7.54 9.16 -8.40
N PHE A 116 -6.23 9.35 -8.63
CA PHE A 116 -5.72 10.37 -9.54
C PHE A 116 -5.86 9.99 -11.02
N TYR A 117 -6.21 8.73 -11.30
CA TYR A 117 -6.41 8.22 -12.65
C TYR A 117 -7.89 8.02 -12.97
N VAL A 118 -8.56 7.20 -12.16
CA VAL A 118 -9.96 6.86 -12.36
C VAL A 118 -10.69 6.96 -11.03
N TYR A 119 -11.85 7.62 -11.03
CA TYR A 119 -12.66 7.82 -9.85
C TYR A 119 -14.04 7.19 -9.99
N GLU A 120 -14.11 5.88 -9.78
CA GLU A 120 -15.37 5.13 -9.87
C GLU A 120 -16.23 5.40 -8.62
N PHE A 121 -17.23 6.28 -8.74
CA PHE A 121 -18.31 6.40 -7.75
C PHE A 121 -19.49 5.50 -8.16
N GLU A 122 -19.66 4.36 -7.49
CA GLU A 122 -20.92 3.61 -7.55
C GLU A 122 -21.86 4.12 -6.46
N HIS A 123 -22.94 4.81 -6.86
CA HIS A 123 -24.03 5.17 -5.96
C HIS A 123 -24.96 3.99 -5.65
N SER A 124 -24.75 2.81 -6.26
CA SER A 124 -25.62 1.64 -6.13
C SER A 124 -25.37 0.78 -4.88
N HIS A 125 -24.38 1.14 -4.06
CA HIS A 125 -24.05 0.43 -2.82
C HIS A 125 -23.99 1.37 -1.60
N ASN A 126 -24.69 2.51 -1.67
CA ASN A 126 -24.94 3.38 -0.52
C ASN A 126 -26.19 2.87 0.23
N ASP A 127 -26.11 1.66 0.78
CA ASP A 127 -27.09 1.13 1.74
C ASP A 127 -26.60 1.38 3.18
#